data_AF-A0A7C6KSA6-F1
#
_entry.id   AF-A0A7C6KSA6-F1
#
_cell.length_a   1.000
_cell.length_b   1.000
_cell.length_c   1.000
_cell.angle_alpha   90.00
_cell.angle_beta   90.00
_cell.angle_gamma   90.00
#
_symmetry.space_group_name_H-M   'P 1'
#
loop_
_entity.id
_entity.type
_entity.pdbx_description
1 polymer ?
#
loop_
_entity_poly.entity_id
_entity_poly.type
_entity_poly.pdbx_seq_one_letter_code
_entity_poly.pdbx_strand_id
1 'polypeptide(L)'
;MDDISNVSKITEPVQKRILAKIAAAHPEINVSEAGHLHVPVDSLTAVMRDLKENFGFDYLSNVTAVDYLEYMNVVYDLCRVGTPYMLHIIVRIDRENPVVPSMVPLWGGALWQEREIYDLLGVIFTKHPDLRRILLDDTWEDHPLRRDYQWMSGRD
;
A
#
# COMPACT_ATOMS: atom_id res chain seq x y z
N MET A 1 -7.35 15.56 28.22
CA MET A 1 -7.82 14.45 27.36
C MET A 1 -8.85 15.09 26.46
N ASP A 2 -8.36 15.72 25.40
CA ASP A 2 -9.19 16.56 24.54
C ASP A 2 -10.22 15.70 23.82
N ASP A 3 -11.42 16.28 23.68
CA ASP A 3 -12.61 15.61 23.17
C ASP A 3 -12.41 15.11 21.74
N ILE A 4 -12.11 13.81 21.61
CA ILE A 4 -11.90 13.09 20.34
C ILE A 4 -13.09 13.27 19.39
N SER A 5 -14.29 13.53 19.94
CA SER A 5 -15.51 13.74 19.15
C SER A 5 -15.53 15.05 18.37
N ASN A 6 -14.71 16.04 18.76
CA ASN A 6 -14.63 17.32 18.06
C ASN A 6 -13.61 17.29 16.91
N VAL A 7 -12.55 16.48 17.04
CA VAL A 7 -11.55 16.26 15.99
C VAL A 7 -12.16 15.51 14.81
N SER A 8 -12.98 14.47 15.04
CA SER A 8 -13.62 13.71 13.96
C SER A 8 -14.56 14.59 13.11
N LYS A 9 -15.37 15.44 13.75
CA LYS A 9 -16.32 16.35 13.09
C LYS A 9 -15.67 17.36 12.15
N ILE A 10 -14.43 17.80 12.44
CA ILE A 10 -13.67 18.75 11.61
C ILE A 10 -12.86 18.01 10.53
N THR A 11 -12.37 16.81 10.85
CA THR A 11 -11.49 16.04 9.98
C THR A 11 -12.25 15.43 8.79
N GLU A 12 -13.46 14.90 9.03
CA GLU A 12 -14.26 14.23 7.98
C GLU A 12 -14.61 15.13 6.78
N PRO A 13 -15.09 16.39 6.95
CA PRO A 13 -15.40 17.26 5.81
C PRO A 13 -14.15 17.63 4.99
N VAL A 14 -13.01 17.82 5.64
CA VAL A 14 -11.76 18.17 4.95
C VAL A 14 -11.20 16.96 4.21
N GLN A 15 -11.23 15.78 4.83
CA GLN A 15 -10.86 14.51 4.20
C GLN A 15 -11.68 14.28 2.92
N LYS A 16 -13.00 14.45 2.99
CA LYS A 16 -13.88 14.35 1.80
C LYS A 16 -13.49 15.35 0.71
N ARG A 17 -13.13 16.58 1.06
CA ARG A 17 -12.65 17.58 0.09
C ARG A 17 -11.31 17.21 -0.54
N ILE A 18 -10.40 16.60 0.22
CA ILE A 18 -9.12 16.09 -0.29
C ILE A 18 -9.37 14.97 -1.28
N LEU A 19 -10.18 13.97 -0.91
CA LEU A 19 -10.56 12.84 -1.76
C LEU A 19 -11.23 13.32 -3.07
N ALA A 20 -12.15 14.29 -2.99
CA ALA A 20 -12.79 14.86 -4.17
C ALA A 20 -11.81 15.56 -5.12
N LYS A 21 -10.80 16.26 -4.58
CA LYS A 21 -9.74 16.88 -5.39
C LYS A 21 -8.84 15.84 -6.06
N ILE A 22 -8.51 14.75 -5.35
CA ILE A 22 -7.71 13.65 -5.89
C ILE A 22 -8.46 12.97 -7.02
N ALA A 23 -9.74 12.62 -6.80
CA ALA A 23 -10.58 12.00 -7.83
C ALA A 23 -10.79 12.89 -9.06
N ALA A 24 -10.84 14.21 -8.88
CA ALA A 24 -10.90 15.15 -10.00
C ALA A 24 -9.58 15.27 -10.78
N ALA A 25 -8.43 15.09 -10.11
CA ALA A 25 -7.11 15.11 -10.73
C ALA A 25 -6.77 13.79 -11.42
N HIS A 26 -7.27 12.66 -10.91
CA HIS A 26 -7.03 11.31 -11.41
C HIS A 26 -8.36 10.56 -11.61
N PRO A 27 -9.01 10.75 -12.77
CA PRO A 27 -10.32 10.15 -13.07
C PRO A 27 -10.33 8.62 -13.08
N GLU A 28 -9.18 7.97 -13.21
CA GLU A 28 -9.01 6.52 -13.16
C GLU A 28 -9.16 5.93 -11.75
N ILE A 29 -9.09 6.76 -10.71
CA ILE A 29 -9.18 6.32 -9.32
C ILE A 29 -10.64 6.08 -8.95
N ASN A 30 -10.92 4.88 -8.44
CA ASN A 30 -12.22 4.60 -7.82
C ASN A 30 -12.13 4.83 -6.31
N VAL A 31 -12.95 5.75 -5.78
CA VAL A 31 -13.03 6.04 -4.35
C VAL A 31 -14.16 5.23 -3.73
N SER A 32 -13.83 4.33 -2.80
CA SER A 32 -14.83 3.52 -2.09
C SER A 32 -15.67 4.36 -1.12
N GLU A 33 -16.79 3.82 -0.66
CA GLU A 33 -17.62 4.47 0.38
C GLU A 33 -16.84 4.74 1.68
N ALA A 34 -15.87 3.86 2.00
CA ALA A 34 -14.96 4.01 3.13
C ALA A 34 -13.82 5.03 2.88
N GLY A 35 -13.72 5.60 1.68
CA GLY A 35 -12.67 6.57 1.31
C GLY A 35 -11.35 5.95 0.87
N HIS A 36 -11.32 4.65 0.53
CA HIS A 36 -10.14 4.01 -0.04
C HIS A 36 -9.99 4.39 -1.52
N LEU A 37 -8.75 4.66 -1.94
CA LEU A 37 -8.41 4.98 -3.31
C LEU A 37 -7.97 3.71 -4.03
N HIS A 38 -8.83 3.16 -4.88
CA HIS A 38 -8.48 2.05 -5.75
C HIS A 38 -7.79 2.57 -7.00
N VAL A 39 -6.50 2.26 -7.14
CA VAL A 39 -5.64 2.81 -8.20
C VAL A 39 -5.21 1.69 -9.13
N PRO A 40 -5.39 1.83 -10.46
CA PRO A 40 -4.84 0.90 -11.44
C PRO A 40 -3.30 0.88 -11.39
N VAL A 41 -2.70 -0.29 -11.60
CA VAL A 41 -1.24 -0.48 -11.55
C VAL A 41 -0.51 0.48 -12.50
N ASP A 42 -1.05 0.67 -13.71
CA ASP A 42 -0.44 1.49 -14.77
C ASP A 42 -0.32 2.97 -14.38
N SER A 43 -1.27 3.48 -13.60
CA SER A 43 -1.28 4.87 -13.11
C SER A 43 -0.58 5.03 -11.76
N LEU A 44 -0.24 3.95 -11.06
CA LEU A 44 0.21 3.98 -9.66
C LEU A 44 1.37 4.96 -9.43
N THR A 45 2.40 4.91 -10.27
CA THR A 45 3.59 5.77 -10.08
C THR A 45 3.25 7.26 -10.25
N ALA A 46 2.39 7.59 -11.21
CA ALA A 46 2.00 8.97 -11.47
C ALA A 46 1.13 9.53 -10.33
N VAL A 47 0.13 8.74 -9.89
CA VAL A 47 -0.74 9.08 -8.76
C VAL A 47 0.09 9.27 -7.48
N MET A 48 0.92 8.30 -7.13
CA MET A 48 1.71 8.35 -5.89
C MET A 48 2.68 9.53 -5.87
N ARG A 49 3.30 9.86 -7.01
CA ARG A 49 4.13 11.07 -7.14
C ARG A 49 3.34 12.33 -6.89
N ASP A 50 2.17 12.46 -7.51
CA ASP A 50 1.29 13.62 -7.35
C ASP A 50 0.78 13.77 -5.91
N LEU A 51 0.43 12.66 -5.26
CA LEU A 51 0.04 12.66 -3.84
C LEU A 51 1.14 13.20 -2.94
N LYS A 52 2.40 12.85 -3.22
CA LYS A 52 3.56 13.36 -2.48
C LYS A 52 3.82 14.83 -2.77
N GLU A 53 3.93 15.19 -4.05
CA GLU A 53 4.43 16.49 -4.50
C GLU A 53 3.38 17.60 -4.41
N ASN A 54 2.10 17.31 -4.74
CA ASN A 54 1.04 18.31 -4.87
C ASN A 54 -0.03 18.24 -3.76
N PHE A 55 -0.26 17.06 -3.17
CA PHE A 55 -1.22 16.91 -2.07
C PHE A 55 -0.57 16.90 -0.68
N GLY A 56 0.76 16.76 -0.62
CA GLY A 56 1.55 16.86 0.61
C GLY A 56 1.50 15.61 1.49
N PHE A 57 1.27 14.43 0.91
CA PHE A 57 1.40 13.15 1.60
C PHE A 57 2.86 12.72 1.66
N ASP A 58 3.59 13.30 2.62
CA ASP A 58 5.04 13.23 2.77
C ASP A 58 5.53 12.02 3.57
N TYR A 59 4.63 11.24 4.19
CA TYR A 59 4.97 10.06 4.96
C TYR A 59 4.22 8.81 4.50
N LEU A 60 4.96 7.77 4.13
CA LEU A 60 4.43 6.43 3.88
C LEU A 60 4.51 5.65 5.20
N SER A 61 3.37 5.45 5.85
CA SER A 61 3.32 4.78 7.15
C SER A 61 3.42 3.27 7.02
N ASN A 62 2.81 2.72 5.98
CA ASN A 62 2.71 1.27 5.81
C ASN A 62 2.59 0.88 4.34
N VAL A 63 3.22 -0.25 4.01
CA VAL A 63 2.96 -1.01 2.77
C VAL A 63 2.69 -2.43 3.21
N THR A 64 1.57 -2.99 2.75
CA THR A 64 1.21 -4.38 3.01
C THR A 64 0.55 -4.99 1.79
N ALA A 65 0.33 -6.31 1.80
CA ALA A 65 -0.45 -6.96 0.77
C ALA A 65 -1.39 -8.01 1.35
N VAL A 66 -2.48 -8.26 0.62
CA VAL A 66 -3.55 -9.17 1.01
C VAL A 66 -3.83 -10.12 -0.14
N ASP A 67 -3.72 -11.42 0.12
CA ASP A 67 -4.06 -12.48 -0.84
C ASP A 67 -5.55 -12.84 -0.73
N TYR A 68 -6.26 -12.75 -1.86
CA TYR A 68 -7.66 -13.13 -2.03
C TYR A 68 -7.83 -14.43 -2.83
N LEU A 69 -6.78 -15.22 -3.02
CA LEU A 69 -6.71 -16.45 -3.84
C LEU A 69 -6.87 -16.24 -5.35
N GLU A 70 -7.72 -15.31 -5.77
CA GLU A 70 -7.95 -14.98 -7.19
C GLU A 70 -7.10 -13.80 -7.66
N TYR A 71 -6.75 -12.91 -6.74
CA TYR A 71 -5.96 -11.70 -6.96
C TYR A 71 -5.27 -11.33 -5.66
N MET A 72 -4.30 -10.41 -5.73
CA MET A 72 -3.73 -9.79 -4.55
C MET A 72 -4.03 -8.30 -4.55
N ASN A 73 -4.11 -7.71 -3.36
CA ASN A 73 -4.10 -6.26 -3.20
C ASN A 73 -2.78 -5.87 -2.55
N VAL A 74 -2.12 -4.84 -3.08
CA VAL A 74 -1.08 -4.09 -2.36
C VAL A 74 -1.72 -2.84 -1.80
N VAL A 75 -1.53 -2.60 -0.50
CA VAL A 75 -2.11 -1.48 0.22
C VAL A 75 -1.00 -0.56 0.68
N TYR A 76 -1.13 0.72 0.38
CA TYR A 76 -0.23 1.78 0.85
C TYR A 76 -1.01 2.73 1.75
N ASP A 77 -0.49 2.97 2.94
CA ASP A 77 -1.04 3.96 3.86
C ASP A 77 -0.16 5.21 3.84
N LEU A 78 -0.70 6.30 3.32
CA LEU A 78 -0.03 7.59 3.22
C LEU A 78 -0.59 8.56 4.25
N CYS A 79 0.30 9.25 4.95
CA CYS A 79 -0.03 10.30 5.89
C CYS A 79 0.52 11.64 5.42
N ARG A 80 -0.20 12.71 5.78
CA ARG A 80 0.34 14.06 5.74
C ARG A 80 0.80 14.47 7.13
N VAL A 81 2.11 14.62 7.31
CA VAL A 81 2.72 14.95 8.60
C VAL A 81 2.15 16.25 9.16
N GLY A 82 1.88 16.25 10.47
CA GLY A 82 1.28 17.40 11.16
C GLY A 82 -0.23 17.55 10.95
N THR A 83 -0.88 16.60 10.28
CA THR A 83 -2.34 16.56 10.12
C THR A 83 -2.90 15.18 10.48
N PRO A 84 -4.19 15.07 10.81
CA PRO A 84 -4.85 13.77 11.03
C PRO A 84 -5.23 13.06 9.72
N TYR A 85 -4.79 13.54 8.55
CA TYR A 85 -5.22 13.01 7.26
C TYR A 85 -4.35 11.83 6.83
N MET A 86 -5.01 10.71 6.59
CA MET A 86 -4.42 9.47 6.08
C MET A 86 -5.20 9.01 4.84
N LEU A 87 -4.52 8.47 3.85
CA LEU A 87 -5.10 7.85 2.66
C LEU A 87 -4.72 6.37 2.63
N HIS A 88 -5.69 5.55 2.26
CA HIS A 88 -5.50 4.12 1.99
C HIS A 88 -5.58 3.91 0.48
N ILE A 89 -4.45 3.56 -0.13
CA ILE A 89 -4.34 3.31 -1.56
C ILE A 89 -4.32 1.81 -1.75
N ILE A 90 -5.25 1.28 -2.54
CA ILE A 90 -5.39 -0.14 -2.81
C ILE A 90 -5.13 -0.38 -4.29
N VAL A 91 -4.17 -1.25 -4.56
CA VAL A 91 -3.78 -1.63 -5.91
C VAL A 91 -4.06 -3.11 -6.08
N ARG A 92 -5.05 -3.44 -6.91
CA ARG A 92 -5.34 -4.83 -7.28
C ARG A 92 -4.32 -5.29 -8.32
N ILE A 93 -3.70 -6.43 -8.08
CA ILE A 93 -2.73 -7.07 -8.97
C ILE A 93 -3.11 -8.53 -9.26
N ASP A 94 -2.57 -9.02 -10.36
CA ASP A 94 -2.61 -10.44 -10.68
C ASP A 94 -1.85 -11.24 -9.62
N ARG A 95 -2.39 -12.39 -9.22
CA ARG A 95 -1.79 -13.23 -8.18
C ARG A 95 -0.65 -14.10 -8.71
N GLU A 96 -0.76 -14.55 -9.95
CA GLU A 96 0.18 -15.49 -10.57
C GLU A 96 1.43 -14.76 -11.08
N ASN A 97 1.27 -13.50 -11.48
CA ASN A 97 2.34 -12.58 -11.82
C ASN A 97 2.21 -11.26 -11.03
N PRO A 98 2.45 -11.29 -9.70
CA PRO A 98 2.21 -10.16 -8.82
C PRO A 98 3.33 -9.13 -8.95
N VAL A 99 3.17 -8.18 -9.87
CA VAL A 99 4.19 -7.17 -10.18
C VAL A 99 3.64 -5.76 -9.96
N VAL A 100 4.38 -4.92 -9.25
CA VAL A 100 4.06 -3.48 -9.07
C VAL A 100 5.33 -2.60 -9.16
N PRO A 101 5.22 -1.31 -9.49
CA PRO A 101 6.30 -0.35 -9.32
C PRO A 101 6.68 -0.16 -7.85
N SER A 102 7.98 -0.11 -7.55
CA SER A 102 8.50 0.24 -6.22
C SER A 102 8.26 1.71 -5.88
N MET A 103 7.83 1.98 -4.65
CA MET A 103 7.64 3.31 -4.09
C MET A 103 8.90 3.84 -3.38
N VAL A 104 9.99 3.06 -3.31
CA VAL A 104 11.28 3.48 -2.70
C VAL A 104 11.81 4.81 -3.26
N PRO A 105 11.77 5.09 -4.58
CA PRO A 105 12.23 6.37 -5.11
C PRO A 105 11.43 7.59 -4.61
N LEU A 106 10.19 7.37 -4.14
CA LEU A 106 9.34 8.40 -3.56
C LEU A 106 9.47 8.42 -2.04
N TRP A 107 9.40 7.27 -1.36
CA TRP A 107 9.56 7.17 0.09
C TRP A 107 10.57 6.08 0.43
N GLY A 108 11.74 6.48 0.94
CA GLY A 108 12.79 5.52 1.31
C GLY A 108 12.37 4.50 2.37
N GLY A 109 11.35 4.82 3.18
CA GLY A 109 10.76 3.89 4.16
C GLY A 109 10.12 2.64 3.54
N ALA A 110 9.72 2.70 2.26
CA ALA A 110 9.15 1.56 1.55
C ALA A 110 10.14 0.39 1.40
N LEU A 111 11.46 0.66 1.49
CA LEU A 111 12.51 -0.32 1.20
C LEU A 111 12.36 -1.61 2.01
N TRP A 112 12.04 -1.48 3.30
CA TRP A 112 11.92 -2.64 4.17
C TRP A 112 10.56 -3.35 4.00
N GLN A 113 9.49 -2.57 3.84
CA GLN A 113 8.13 -3.10 3.73
C GLN A 113 7.91 -3.83 2.40
N GLU A 114 8.45 -3.30 1.30
CA GLU A 114 8.40 -3.97 -0.01
C GLU A 114 9.20 -5.29 0.00
N ARG A 115 10.34 -5.34 0.71
CA ARG A 115 11.11 -6.59 0.91
C ARG A 115 10.36 -7.62 1.74
N GLU A 116 9.68 -7.20 2.80
CA GLU A 116 8.86 -8.08 3.63
C GLU A 116 7.73 -8.71 2.80
N ILE A 117 7.03 -7.91 2.01
CA ILE A 117 5.96 -8.41 1.13
C ILE A 117 6.52 -9.35 0.06
N TYR A 118 7.67 -9.01 -0.54
CA TYR A 118 8.35 -9.90 -1.47
C TYR A 118 8.66 -11.25 -0.83
N ASP A 119 9.21 -11.25 0.39
CA ASP A 119 9.60 -12.47 1.07
C ASP A 119 8.40 -13.33 1.46
N LEU A 120 7.36 -12.72 2.02
CA LEU A 120 6.23 -13.44 2.62
C LEU A 120 5.07 -13.73 1.67
N LEU A 121 4.88 -12.93 0.62
CA LEU A 121 3.77 -13.03 -0.34
C LEU A 121 4.23 -13.17 -1.80
N GLY A 122 5.49 -12.86 -2.11
CA GLY A 122 6.06 -13.04 -3.45
C GLY A 122 5.73 -11.92 -4.42
N VAL A 123 5.32 -10.74 -3.94
CA VAL A 123 5.08 -9.58 -4.82
C VAL A 123 6.42 -9.00 -5.29
N ILE A 124 6.56 -8.79 -6.59
CA ILE A 124 7.76 -8.25 -7.22
C ILE A 124 7.61 -6.73 -7.38
N PHE A 125 8.49 -5.98 -6.71
CA PHE A 125 8.56 -4.52 -6.82
C PHE A 125 9.61 -4.11 -7.85
N THR A 126 9.16 -3.67 -9.02
CA THR A 126 10.05 -3.25 -10.11
C THR A 126 10.81 -1.98 -9.75
N LYS A 127 12.08 -1.91 -10.14
CA LYS A 127 13.02 -0.80 -9.84
C LYS A 127 13.30 -0.62 -8.34
N HIS A 128 12.97 -1.60 -7.50
CA HIS A 128 13.42 -1.63 -6.10
C HIS A 128 14.96 -1.79 -6.05
N PRO A 129 15.68 -1.01 -5.23
CA PRO A 129 17.16 -1.01 -5.24
C PRO A 129 17.80 -2.29 -4.68
N ASP A 130 17.15 -2.98 -3.74
CA ASP A 130 17.66 -4.21 -3.12
C ASP A 130 16.53 -5.19 -2.77
N LEU A 131 15.90 -5.79 -3.79
CA LEU A 131 14.78 -6.71 -3.58
C LEU A 131 15.31 -8.13 -3.32
N ARG A 132 15.51 -8.45 -2.03
CA ARG A 132 15.91 -9.78 -1.55
C ARG A 132 15.13 -10.13 -0.29
N ARG A 133 15.07 -11.43 0.03
CA ARG A 133 14.47 -11.95 1.27
C ARG A 133 15.05 -11.26 2.51
N ILE A 134 14.29 -11.24 3.60
CA ILE A 134 14.68 -10.53 4.83
C ILE A 134 14.29 -11.26 6.12
N LEU A 135 13.20 -12.01 6.12
CA LEU A 135 12.68 -12.76 7.26
C LEU A 135 12.94 -14.26 7.11
N LEU A 136 12.77 -14.81 5.91
CA LEU A 136 12.93 -16.22 5.64
C LEU A 136 14.38 -16.58 5.34
N ASP A 137 14.72 -17.85 5.53
CA ASP A 137 16.01 -18.39 5.13
C ASP A 137 16.21 -18.28 3.61
N ASP A 138 17.45 -18.11 3.17
CA ASP A 138 17.80 -18.00 1.76
C ASP A 138 17.40 -19.25 0.96
N THR A 139 17.28 -20.42 1.61
CA THR A 139 16.84 -21.67 0.96
C THR A 139 15.33 -21.86 0.96
N TRP A 140 14.56 -20.92 1.52
CA TRP A 140 13.10 -21.03 1.54
C TRP A 140 12.53 -20.78 0.14
N GLU A 141 11.73 -21.72 -0.38
CA GLU A 141 11.21 -21.64 -1.75
C GLU A 141 9.85 -20.92 -1.80
N ASP A 142 9.02 -21.04 -0.76
CA ASP A 142 7.63 -20.58 -0.76
C ASP A 142 7.42 -19.18 -0.15
N HIS A 143 6.13 -18.81 -0.04
CA HIS A 143 5.63 -17.55 0.52
C HIS A 143 4.55 -17.85 1.58
N PRO A 144 4.92 -17.92 2.88
CA PRO A 144 4.08 -18.49 3.93
C PRO A 144 2.81 -17.69 4.26
N LEU A 145 2.71 -16.42 3.85
CA LEU A 145 1.50 -15.62 4.02
C LEU A 145 0.51 -15.74 2.85
N ARG A 146 0.83 -16.52 1.81
CA ARG A 146 -0.15 -16.87 0.78
C ARG A 146 -1.25 -17.75 1.37
N ARG A 147 -2.48 -17.54 0.93
CA ARG A 147 -3.69 -18.18 1.50
C ARG A 147 -3.74 -19.70 1.29
N ASP A 148 -3.08 -20.20 0.25
CA ASP A 148 -2.97 -21.61 -0.13
C ASP A 148 -1.75 -22.31 0.49
N TYR A 149 -0.90 -21.59 1.21
CA TYR A 149 0.28 -22.16 1.83
C TYR A 149 -0.10 -23.20 2.89
N GLN A 150 0.39 -24.42 2.71
CA GLN A 150 0.19 -25.50 3.67
C GLN A 150 1.39 -25.58 4.61
N TRP A 151 1.17 -25.23 5.87
CA TRP A 151 2.20 -25.39 6.90
C TRP A 151 2.43 -26.89 7.16
N MET A 152 3.53 -27.42 6.63
CA MET A 152 4.03 -28.72 7.04
C MET A 152 4.73 -28.58 8.40
N SER A 153 3.96 -28.70 9.48
CA SER A 153 4.53 -28.77 10.83
C SER A 153 5.33 -30.05 10.97
N GLY A 154 6.66 -29.94 11.07
CA GLY A 154 7.55 -31.03 11.51
C GLY A 154 7.64 -31.17 13.03
N ARG A 155 6.67 -30.62 13.79
CA ARG A 155 6.52 -30.91 15.22
C ARG A 155 5.46 -32.00 15.37
N ASP A 156 5.94 -33.24 15.40
CA ASP A 156 5.24 -34.38 16.01
C ASP A 156 5.09 -34.19 17.52
#